data_AF-A0A929UWQ2-F1
#
_entry.id   AF-A0A929UWQ2-F1
#
_cell.length_a   1.000
_cell.length_b   1.000
_cell.length_c   1.000
_cell.angle_alpha   90.00
_cell.angle_beta   90.00
_cell.angle_gamma   90.00
#
_symmetry.space_group_name_H-M   'P 1'
#
loop_
_entity.id
_entity.type
_entity.pdbx_description
1 polymer ?
#
loop_
_entity_poly.entity_id
_entity_poly.type
_entity_poly.pdbx_seq_one_letter_code
_entity_poly.pdbx_strand_id
1 'polypeptide(L)'
;METTTKPNYIIDGVTSLSPEDCQRYGIRAIGFDVDGTLTDYLESMAEAEQHALTKLGHAGLELFIISNAYNERAAELTQIFDGYAGRSYHHT
;
A
#
# COMPACT_ATOMS: atom_id res chain seq x y z
N MET A 1 10.93 3.21 27.58
CA MET A 1 11.58 4.14 26.63
C MET A 1 10.61 4.31 25.48
N GLU A 2 10.03 5.50 25.29
CA GLU A 2 9.27 5.79 24.08
C GLU A 2 10.23 5.79 22.89
N THR A 3 10.08 4.82 22.00
CA THR A 3 10.72 4.87 20.68
C THR A 3 9.94 5.86 19.85
N THR A 4 10.44 7.08 19.72
CA THR A 4 9.90 8.05 18.77
C THR A 4 10.20 7.57 17.35
N THR A 5 9.22 6.96 16.69
CA THR A 5 9.33 6.58 15.27
C THR A 5 9.20 7.84 14.42
N LYS A 6 10.33 8.48 14.11
CA LYS A 6 10.40 9.54 13.12
C LYS A 6 10.55 8.90 11.73
N PRO A 7 9.74 9.29 10.72
CA PRO A 7 9.89 8.76 9.38
C PRO A 7 11.24 9.19 8.78
N ASN A 8 11.87 8.29 8.02
CA ASN A 8 13.06 8.63 7.24
C ASN A 8 12.72 9.46 6.01
N TYR A 9 11.51 9.28 5.46
CA TYR A 9 11.02 9.92 4.25
C TYR A 9 9.55 10.27 4.42
N ILE A 10 9.14 11.40 3.84
CA ILE A 10 7.75 11.85 3.77
C ILE A 10 7.47 12.14 2.30
N ILE A 11 6.34 11.64 1.81
CA ILE A 11 5.85 11.85 0.44
C ILE A 11 4.41 12.36 0.52
N ASP A 12 3.97 13.06 -0.52
CA ASP A 12 2.62 13.65 -0.56
C ASP A 12 1.53 12.59 -0.75
N GLY A 13 1.85 11.45 -1.38
CA GLY A 13 0.95 10.32 -1.54
C GLY A 13 1.57 9.18 -2.35
N VAL A 14 0.82 8.09 -2.54
CA VAL A 14 1.28 6.90 -3.28
C VAL A 14 1.65 7.22 -4.73
N THR A 15 0.95 8.17 -5.36
CA THR A 15 1.19 8.63 -6.73
C THR A 15 2.54 9.35 -6.89
N SER A 16 3.13 9.84 -5.80
CA SER A 16 4.47 10.43 -5.79
C SER A 16 5.59 9.39 -5.72
N LEU A 17 5.26 8.12 -5.49
CA LEU A 17 6.27 7.07 -5.38
C LEU A 17 6.63 6.51 -6.75
N SER A 18 7.91 6.59 -7.10
CA SER A 18 8.43 6.04 -8.36
C SER A 18 9.24 4.76 -8.11
N PRO A 19 9.22 3.79 -9.04
CA PRO A 19 10.14 2.65 -8.98
C PRO A 19 11.62 3.05 -8.92
N GLU A 20 11.98 4.14 -9.59
CA GLU A 20 13.34 4.68 -9.63
C GLU A 20 13.78 5.15 -8.24
N ASP A 21 12.89 5.83 -7.49
CA ASP A 21 13.14 6.20 -6.10
C ASP A 21 13.26 4.97 -5.21
N CYS A 22 12.37 3.99 -5.39
CA CYS A 22 12.44 2.74 -4.64
C CYS A 22 13.79 2.03 -4.84
N GLN A 23 14.27 1.94 -6.09
CA GLN A 23 15.57 1.38 -6.40
C GLN A 23 16.70 2.19 -5.77
N ARG A 24 16.65 3.53 -5.89
CA ARG A 24 17.64 4.44 -5.31
C ARG A 24 17.77 4.27 -3.80
N TYR A 25 16.66 4.01 -3.10
CA TYR A 25 16.63 3.81 -1.66
C TYR A 25 16.75 2.33 -1.23
N GLY A 26 16.91 1.40 -2.18
CA GLY A 26 17.03 -0.04 -1.89
C GLY A 26 15.75 -0.69 -1.35
N ILE A 27 14.59 -0.08 -1.62
CA ILE A 27 13.27 -0.58 -1.23
C ILE A 27 12.89 -1.75 -2.14
N ARG A 28 12.52 -2.89 -1.55
CA ARG A 28 12.09 -4.10 -2.27
C ARG A 28 10.63 -4.48 -2.02
N ALA A 29 10.04 -3.93 -0.97
CA ALA A 29 8.68 -4.19 -0.58
C ALA A 29 8.05 -2.95 0.03
N ILE A 30 6.74 -2.81 -0.12
CA ILE A 30 5.97 -1.69 0.42
C ILE A 30 4.70 -2.25 1.07
N GLY A 31 4.46 -1.87 2.32
CA GLY A 31 3.19 -2.08 2.99
C GLY A 31 2.35 -0.82 2.91
N PHE A 32 1.15 -0.92 2.36
CA PHE A 32 0.19 0.17 2.31
C PHE A 32 -0.87 -0.02 3.38
N ASP A 33 -1.05 1.03 4.17
CA ASP A 33 -2.31 1.21 4.89
C ASP A 33 -3.46 1.44 3.89
N VAL A 34 -4.70 1.18 4.29
CA VAL A 34 -5.86 1.28 3.40
C VAL A 34 -6.67 2.54 3.68
N ASP A 35 -7.29 2.60 4.84
CA ASP A 35 -8.30 3.61 5.14
C ASP A 35 -7.63 4.97 5.40
N GLY A 36 -7.92 5.96 4.55
CA GLY A 36 -7.27 7.27 4.59
C GLY A 36 -5.87 7.31 3.96
N THR A 37 -5.44 6.19 3.36
CA THR A 37 -4.17 6.09 2.61
C THR A 37 -4.41 5.75 1.13
N LEU A 38 -5.09 4.63 0.84
CA LEU A 38 -5.41 4.18 -0.52
C LEU A 38 -6.87 4.40 -0.92
N THR A 39 -7.76 4.45 0.07
CA THR A 39 -9.19 4.70 -0.15
C THR A 39 -9.72 5.60 0.95
N ASP A 40 -10.56 6.57 0.59
CA ASP A 40 -11.47 7.17 1.57
C ASP A 40 -12.52 6.13 1.94
N TYR A 41 -12.74 5.94 3.25
CA TYR A 41 -13.58 4.89 3.83
C TYR A 41 -14.89 4.73 3.02
N LEU A 42 -15.02 3.60 2.29
CA LEU A 42 -16.15 3.16 1.45
C LEU A 42 -16.04 3.36 -0.08
N GLU A 43 -15.03 4.07 -0.62
CA GLU A 43 -14.90 4.25 -2.07
C GLU A 43 -13.92 3.27 -2.73
N SER A 44 -14.17 2.96 -4.00
CA SER A 44 -13.19 2.30 -4.86
C SER A 44 -11.92 3.14 -4.92
N MET A 45 -10.75 2.49 -4.91
CA MET A 45 -9.48 3.17 -5.12
C MET A 45 -9.50 3.96 -6.43
N ALA A 46 -9.04 5.21 -6.41
CA ALA A 46 -9.02 6.04 -7.60
C ALA A 46 -8.01 5.49 -8.65
N GLU A 47 -8.26 5.80 -9.94
CA GLU A 47 -7.48 5.21 -11.04
C GLU A 47 -5.98 5.56 -10.97
N ALA A 48 -5.64 6.74 -10.42
CA ALA A 48 -4.25 7.17 -10.30
C ALA A 48 -3.48 6.29 -9.31
N GLU A 49 -4.09 5.96 -8.18
CA GLU A 49 -3.56 5.08 -7.14
C GLU A 49 -3.44 3.64 -7.68
N GLN A 50 -4.46 3.15 -8.39
CA GLN A 50 -4.40 1.85 -9.06
C GLN A 50 -3.25 1.76 -10.06
N HIS A 51 -3.06 2.81 -10.87
CA HIS A 51 -1.97 2.88 -11.84
C HIS A 51 -0.59 2.92 -11.14
N ALA A 52 -0.48 3.66 -10.04
CA ALA A 52 0.74 3.73 -9.24
C ALA A 52 1.11 2.34 -8.66
N LEU A 53 0.16 1.64 -8.04
CA LEU A 53 0.37 0.29 -7.52
C LEU A 53 0.77 -0.68 -8.63
N THR A 54 0.09 -0.64 -9.78
CA THR A 54 0.43 -1.47 -10.95
C THR A 54 1.86 -1.22 -11.42
N LYS A 55 2.27 0.04 -11.53
CA LYS A 55 3.63 0.43 -11.93
C LYS A 55 4.68 -0.11 -10.96
N LEU A 56 4.43 -0.02 -9.65
CA LEU A 56 5.34 -0.53 -8.61
C LEU A 56 5.44 -2.06 -8.67
N GLY A 57 4.31 -2.76 -8.81
CA GLY A 57 4.28 -4.22 -8.94
C GLY A 57 5.04 -4.71 -10.18
N HIS A 58 4.84 -4.07 -11.35
CA HIS A 58 5.58 -4.38 -12.58
C HIS A 58 7.09 -4.13 -12.47
N ALA A 59 7.51 -3.22 -11.60
CA ALA A 59 8.93 -2.98 -11.31
C ALA A 59 9.54 -4.04 -10.36
N GLY A 60 8.77 -5.04 -9.94
CA GLY A 60 9.22 -6.14 -9.11
C GLY A 60 9.21 -5.85 -7.61
N LEU A 61 8.48 -4.82 -7.17
CA LEU A 61 8.26 -4.58 -5.74
C LEU A 61 7.18 -5.52 -5.20
N GLU A 62 7.44 -6.10 -4.03
CA GLU A 62 6.42 -6.84 -3.29
C GLU A 62 5.48 -5.85 -2.59
N LEU A 63 4.21 -5.84 -2.98
CA LEU A 63 3.20 -4.96 -2.40
C LEU A 63 2.34 -5.73 -1.41
N PHE A 64 2.16 -5.16 -0.21
CA PHE A 64 1.32 -5.70 0.85
C PHE A 64 0.26 -4.69 1.25
N ILE A 65 -0.93 -5.20 1.56
CA ILE A 65 -1.99 -4.43 2.19
C ILE A 65 -1.95 -4.71 3.69
N ILE A 66 -1.90 -3.64 4.49
CA ILE A 66 -1.94 -3.65 5.94
C ILE A 66 -3.20 -2.92 6.34
N SER A 67 -4.10 -3.57 7.07
CA SER A 67 -5.33 -2.94 7.53
C SER A 67 -5.70 -3.47 8.91
N ASN A 68 -6.39 -2.64 9.69
CA ASN A 68 -7.04 -3.05 10.93
C ASN A 68 -8.47 -3.57 10.70
N ALA A 69 -8.90 -3.70 9.43
CA ALA A 69 -10.18 -4.27 9.06
C ALA A 69 -10.32 -5.71 9.57
N TYR A 70 -11.54 -6.07 9.93
CA TYR A 70 -11.89 -7.39 10.45
C TYR A 70 -13.19 -7.90 9.81
N ASN A 71 -13.45 -9.21 9.93
CA ASN A 71 -14.64 -9.88 9.40
C ASN A 71 -14.86 -9.61 7.90
N GLU A 72 -16.08 -9.24 7.50
CA GLU A 72 -16.51 -9.03 6.12
C GLU A 72 -15.62 -8.00 5.40
N ARG A 73 -15.17 -6.95 6.11
CA ARG A 73 -14.31 -5.91 5.54
C ARG A 73 -12.95 -6.47 5.10
N ALA A 74 -12.37 -7.41 5.85
CA ALA A 74 -11.10 -8.04 5.47
C ALA A 74 -11.23 -8.86 4.16
N ALA A 75 -12.38 -9.48 3.94
CA ALA A 75 -12.68 -10.20 2.70
C ALA A 75 -12.86 -9.24 1.52
N GLU A 76 -13.57 -8.12 1.70
CA GLU A 76 -13.72 -7.07 0.67
C GLU A 76 -12.37 -6.49 0.24
N LEU A 77 -11.51 -6.15 1.20
CA LEU A 77 -10.18 -5.62 0.88
C LEU A 77 -9.35 -6.62 0.08
N THR A 78 -9.46 -7.90 0.43
CA THR A 78 -8.79 -8.95 -0.36
C THR A 78 -9.27 -8.92 -1.81
N GLN A 79 -10.58 -8.79 -2.06
CA GLN A 79 -11.13 -8.73 -3.43
C GLN A 79 -10.70 -7.46 -4.20
N ILE A 80 -10.64 -6.30 -3.52
CA ILE A 80 -10.24 -5.02 -4.14
C ILE A 80 -8.77 -5.07 -4.56
N PHE A 81 -7.91 -5.69 -3.75
CA PHE A 81 -6.46 -5.62 -3.92
C PHE A 81 -5.80 -6.87 -4.54
N ASP A 82 -6.56 -7.96 -4.79
CA ASP A 82 -6.04 -9.21 -5.37
C ASP A 82 -5.35 -9.00 -6.74
N GLY A 83 -5.74 -7.97 -7.48
CA GLY A 83 -5.15 -7.61 -8.77
C GLY A 83 -3.84 -6.82 -8.69
N TYR A 84 -3.46 -6.32 -7.51
CA TYR A 84 -2.34 -5.37 -7.34
C TYR A 84 -1.27 -5.85 -6.36
N ALA A 85 -1.66 -6.58 -5.31
CA ALA A 85 -0.76 -7.02 -4.26
C ALA A 85 -0.40 -8.50 -4.43
N GLY A 86 0.88 -8.83 -4.33
CA GLY A 86 1.35 -10.21 -4.49
C GLY A 86 0.82 -11.15 -3.40
N ARG A 87 0.48 -10.63 -2.20
CA ARG A 87 -0.17 -11.32 -1.07
C ARG A 87 -0.82 -10.31 -0.11
N SER A 88 -2.03 -10.59 0.38
CA SER A 88 -2.68 -9.82 1.47
C SER A 88 -2.38 -10.46 2.84
N TYR A 89 -2.02 -9.67 3.85
CA TYR A 89 -1.76 -10.15 5.22
C TYR A 89 -2.71 -9.47 6.21
N HIS A 90 -3.47 -10.28 6.96
CA HIS A 90 -4.36 -9.83 8.02
C HIS A 90 -3.71 -10.14 9.38
N HIS A 91 -3.48 -9.13 10.22
CA HIS A 91 -3.18 -9.35 11.62
C HIS A 91 -4.51 -9.44 12.39
N THR A 92 -4.75 -10.60 12.99
CA THR A 92 -5.87 -10.86 13.92
C THR A 92 -5.40 -10.70 15.36
#